data_AF-A0ABD5X973-F1
#
_entry.id   AF-A0ABD5X973-F1
#
_cell.length_a   1.000
_cell.length_b   1.000
_cell.length_c   1.000
_cell.angle_alpha   90.00
_cell.angle_beta   90.00
_cell.angle_gamma   90.00
#
_symmetry.space_group_name_H-M   'P 1'
#
loop_
_entity.id
_entity.type
_entity.pdbx_description
1 polymer ?
#
loop_
_entity_poly.entity_id
_entity_poly.type
_entity_poly.pdbx_seq_one_letter_code
_entity_poly.pdbx_strand_id
1 'polypeptide(L)'
;MCPPVRVGETVVAADCQTELAGTRRRLYGIGAETGEIEWERRTYPSELSVANETVYTTAGDAATAFDPETGDVLWRYPTGVGHLTATEGGIYAVGRNNDGTSTLYALDEGGKT
;
A
#
# COMPACT_ATOMS: atom_id res chain seq x y z
N MET A 1 -14.41 -1.78 -0.58
CA MET A 1 -13.50 -2.21 0.52
C MET A 1 -12.34 -2.94 -0.14
N CYS A 2 -11.08 -2.64 0.20
CA CYS A 2 -9.95 -3.39 -0.35
C CYS A 2 -9.97 -4.78 0.27
N PRO A 3 -9.84 -5.87 -0.51
CA PRO A 3 -9.75 -7.19 0.06
C PRO A 3 -8.53 -7.25 0.99
N PRO A 4 -8.65 -7.81 2.19
CA PRO A 4 -7.49 -8.01 3.05
C PRO A 4 -6.53 -9.00 2.41
N VAL A 5 -5.23 -8.82 2.65
CA VAL A 5 -4.17 -9.66 2.09
C VAL A 5 -3.40 -10.32 3.20
N ARG A 6 -3.15 -11.63 3.09
CA ARG A 6 -2.34 -12.36 4.07
C ARG A 6 -0.87 -12.34 3.66
N VAL A 7 0.01 -12.02 4.61
CA VAL A 7 1.47 -12.05 4.48
C VAL A 7 2.01 -12.78 5.71
N GLY A 8 2.48 -14.01 5.52
CA GLY A 8 2.91 -14.87 6.63
C GLY A 8 1.83 -15.04 7.70
N GLU A 9 2.16 -14.63 8.93
CA GLU A 9 1.31 -14.67 10.11
C GLU A 9 0.42 -13.43 10.26
N THR A 10 0.54 -12.43 9.38
CA THR A 10 -0.26 -11.20 9.44
C THR A 10 -1.26 -11.13 8.28
N VAL A 11 -2.46 -10.66 8.57
CA VAL A 11 -3.48 -10.26 7.60
C VAL A 11 -3.55 -8.73 7.60
N VAL A 12 -3.34 -8.15 6.43
CA VAL A 12 -3.32 -6.70 6.24
C VAL A 12 -4.62 -6.23 5.62
N ALA A 13 -5.30 -5.30 6.29
CA ALA A 13 -6.58 -4.75 5.86
C ALA A 13 -6.51 -3.23 5.72
N ALA A 14 -7.25 -2.66 4.75
CA ALA A 14 -7.22 -1.24 4.45
C ALA A 14 -8.61 -0.62 4.27
N ASP A 15 -8.82 0.54 4.90
CA ASP A 15 -9.99 1.38 4.71
C ASP A 15 -9.83 2.26 3.43
N CYS A 16 -9.89 1.64 2.25
CA CYS A 16 -9.51 2.31 1.00
C CYS A 16 -10.66 2.98 0.22
N GLN A 17 -11.94 2.73 0.55
CA GLN A 17 -13.08 3.16 -0.28
C GLN A 17 -14.17 3.96 0.45
N THR A 18 -13.89 4.56 1.60
CA THR A 18 -14.92 5.37 2.27
C THR A 18 -14.92 6.80 1.73
N GLU A 19 -15.90 7.12 0.87
CA GLU A 19 -16.29 8.49 0.45
C GLU A 19 -16.97 9.29 1.56
N LEU A 20 -16.95 8.80 2.80
CA LEU A 20 -17.54 9.51 3.94
C LEU A 20 -16.55 10.56 4.45
N ALA A 21 -16.94 11.82 4.32
CA ALA A 21 -16.23 12.94 4.93
C ALA A 21 -16.11 12.70 6.45
N GLY A 22 -14.86 12.57 6.93
CA GLY A 22 -14.56 12.38 8.35
C GLY A 22 -13.96 11.02 8.72
N THR A 23 -13.98 10.02 7.82
CA THR A 23 -13.35 8.72 8.11
C THR A 23 -11.82 8.85 8.02
N ARG A 24 -11.13 8.54 9.12
CA ARG A 24 -9.67 8.42 9.11
C ARG A 24 -9.33 7.10 8.44
N ARG A 25 -8.92 7.15 7.18
CA ARG A 25 -8.39 5.97 6.48
C ARG A 25 -7.17 5.43 7.24
N ARG A 26 -7.05 4.11 7.30
CA ARG A 26 -6.05 3.39 8.08
C ARG A 26 -5.67 2.09 7.36
N LEU A 27 -4.49 1.62 7.70
CA LEU A 27 -3.99 0.28 7.42
C LEU A 27 -3.90 -0.46 8.75
N TYR A 28 -4.28 -1.74 8.77
CA TYR A 28 -4.25 -2.58 9.95
C TYR A 28 -3.46 -3.85 9.65
N GLY A 29 -2.66 -4.30 10.62
CA GLY A 29 -2.12 -5.65 10.67
C GLY A 29 -2.86 -6.45 11.72
N ILE A 30 -3.34 -7.62 11.33
CA ILE A 30 -4.18 -8.48 12.14
C ILE A 30 -3.48 -9.84 12.23
N GLY A 31 -3.30 -10.37 13.44
CA GLY A 31 -2.74 -11.71 13.60
C GLY A 31 -3.63 -12.74 12.91
N ALA A 32 -3.09 -13.54 12.00
CA ALA A 32 -3.86 -14.46 11.16
C ALA A 32 -4.56 -15.56 11.98
N GLU A 33 -3.96 -15.93 13.11
CA GLU A 33 -4.51 -16.94 14.02
C GLU A 33 -5.46 -16.35 15.06
N THR A 34 -5.15 -15.16 15.57
CA THR A 34 -5.89 -14.53 16.67
C THR A 34 -7.08 -13.70 16.19
N GLY A 35 -6.99 -13.15 14.97
CA GLY A 35 -7.93 -12.15 14.46
C GLY A 35 -7.84 -10.80 15.17
N GLU A 36 -6.82 -10.58 16.00
CA GLU A 36 -6.63 -9.35 16.78
C GLU A 36 -5.76 -8.34 16.02
N ILE A 37 -6.02 -7.04 16.21
CA ILE A 37 -5.20 -5.98 15.63
C ILE A 37 -3.87 -5.92 16.38
N GLU A 38 -2.77 -6.19 15.67
CA GLU A 38 -1.41 -6.12 16.18
C GLU A 38 -0.83 -4.72 15.98
N TRP A 39 -1.18 -4.06 14.87
CA TRP A 39 -0.81 -2.68 14.61
C TRP A 39 -1.84 -1.93 13.77
N GLU A 40 -1.83 -0.61 13.92
CA GLU A 40 -2.56 0.32 13.05
C GLU A 40 -1.66 1.44 12.56
N ARG A 41 -1.89 1.90 11.32
CA ARG A 41 -1.21 3.05 10.74
C ARG A 41 -2.21 4.01 10.13
N ARG A 42 -2.07 5.29 10.49
CA ARG A 42 -2.83 6.36 9.85
C ARG A 42 -2.19 6.67 8.50
N THR A 43 -2.89 6.28 7.45
CA THR A 43 -2.47 6.47 6.05
C THR A 43 -3.71 6.67 5.19
N TYR A 44 -3.54 6.97 3.91
CA TYR A 44 -4.66 7.18 2.99
C TYR A 44 -4.59 6.17 1.85
N PRO A 45 -4.64 4.86 2.16
CA PRO A 45 -4.49 3.82 1.15
C PRO A 45 -5.63 3.95 0.15
N SER A 46 -5.27 3.90 -1.13
CA SER A 46 -6.21 3.81 -2.25
C SER A 46 -6.21 2.41 -2.83
N GLU A 47 -5.06 1.74 -2.86
CA GLU A 47 -4.90 0.35 -3.29
C GLU A 47 -3.99 -0.41 -2.33
N LEU A 48 -4.10 -1.74 -2.34
CA LEU A 48 -3.27 -2.65 -1.55
C LEU A 48 -2.75 -3.75 -2.49
N SER A 49 -1.43 -3.97 -2.49
CA SER A 49 -0.78 -5.05 -3.22
C SER A 49 0.31 -5.67 -2.35
N VAL A 50 0.67 -6.92 -2.60
CA VAL A 50 1.71 -7.63 -1.87
C VAL A 50 2.59 -8.38 -2.85
N ALA A 51 3.90 -8.28 -2.66
CA ALA A 51 4.89 -9.12 -3.30
C ALA A 51 6.12 -9.22 -2.38
N ASN A 52 6.82 -10.36 -2.43
CA ASN A 52 8.05 -10.59 -1.66
C ASN A 52 7.89 -10.20 -0.19
N GLU A 53 6.80 -10.67 0.42
CA GLU A 53 6.48 -10.46 1.84
C GLU A 53 6.38 -8.99 2.26
N THR A 54 6.21 -8.08 1.30
CA THR A 54 6.10 -6.64 1.53
C THR A 54 4.73 -6.13 1.09
N VAL A 55 4.16 -5.22 1.87
CA VAL A 55 2.88 -4.58 1.56
C VAL A 55 3.12 -3.27 0.84
N TYR A 56 2.45 -3.08 -0.29
CA TYR A 56 2.51 -1.86 -1.08
C TYR A 56 1.15 -1.19 -1.12
N THR A 57 1.13 0.12 -0.97
CA THR A 57 -0.08 0.93 -1.12
C THR A 57 0.20 2.25 -1.83
N THR A 58 -0.78 2.72 -2.58
CA THR A 58 -0.84 4.10 -3.05
C THR A 58 -1.50 4.95 -1.98
N ALA A 59 -0.77 5.94 -1.46
CA ALA A 59 -1.27 6.85 -0.43
C ALA A 59 -1.00 8.30 -0.81
N GLY A 60 -2.05 8.98 -1.29
CA GLY A 60 -1.96 10.34 -1.80
C GLY A 60 -1.24 10.38 -3.15
N ASP A 61 -0.02 10.89 -3.18
CA ASP A 61 0.82 11.14 -4.36
C ASP A 61 2.00 10.17 -4.52
N ALA A 62 2.07 9.13 -3.69
CA ALA A 62 3.21 8.23 -3.63
C ALA A 62 2.81 6.75 -3.52
N ALA A 63 3.69 5.90 -4.04
CA ALA A 63 3.77 4.51 -3.64
C ALA A 63 4.51 4.42 -2.30
N THR A 64 4.03 3.60 -1.38
CA THR A 64 4.64 3.40 -0.07
C THR A 64 4.67 1.91 0.25
N ALA A 65 5.83 1.42 0.69
CA ALA A 65 6.01 0.06 1.16
C ALA A 65 5.97 0.00 2.68
N PHE A 66 5.37 -1.06 3.20
CA PHE A 66 5.19 -1.33 4.60
C PHE A 66 5.69 -2.73 4.94
N ASP A 67 6.36 -2.82 6.08
CA ASP A 67 6.61 -4.07 6.75
C ASP A 67 5.27 -4.64 7.26
N PRO A 68 4.91 -5.88 6.89
CA PRO A 68 3.62 -6.45 7.25
C PRO A 68 3.48 -6.76 8.74
N GLU A 69 4.57 -7.08 9.44
CA GLU A 69 4.55 -7.53 10.84
C GLU A 69 4.43 -6.34 11.80
N THR A 70 5.07 -5.23 11.45
CA THR A 70 5.18 -4.04 12.32
C THR A 70 4.30 -2.88 11.85
N GLY A 71 3.95 -2.85 10.56
CA GLY A 71 3.33 -1.71 9.90
C GLY A 71 4.29 -0.54 9.68
N ASP A 72 5.60 -0.73 9.82
CA ASP A 72 6.58 0.34 9.61
C ASP A 72 6.77 0.64 8.12
N VAL A 73 6.98 1.92 7.81
CA VAL A 73 7.24 2.35 6.43
C VAL A 73 8.66 1.97 6.08
N LEU A 74 8.82 1.07 5.10
CA LEU A 74 10.12 0.69 4.57
C LEU A 74 10.66 1.78 3.63
N TRP A 75 9.81 2.28 2.74
CA TRP A 75 10.12 3.41 1.86
C TRP A 75 8.86 4.08 1.32
N ARG A 76 9.05 5.31 0.81
CA ARG A 76 8.02 6.09 0.10
C ARG A 76 8.63 6.71 -1.15
N TYR A 77 7.98 6.50 -2.30
CA TYR A 77 8.42 7.02 -3.58
C TYR A 77 7.32 7.87 -4.24
N PRO A 78 7.53 9.17 -4.49
CA PRO A 78 6.57 10.02 -5.17
C PRO A 78 6.35 9.55 -6.61
N THR A 79 5.11 9.19 -6.96
CA THR A 79 4.76 8.70 -8.30
C THR A 79 3.73 9.59 -9.01
N GLY A 80 2.98 10.43 -8.29
CA GLY A 80 1.96 11.29 -8.91
C GLY A 80 0.65 10.57 -9.25
N VAL A 81 0.34 9.43 -8.63
CA VAL A 81 -0.96 8.70 -8.65
C VAL A 81 -1.48 8.04 -9.92
N GLY A 82 -2.06 6.86 -9.76
CA GLY A 82 -2.91 6.23 -10.77
C GLY A 82 -3.30 4.86 -10.27
N HIS A 83 -2.39 3.90 -10.40
CA HIS A 83 -2.57 2.52 -9.97
C HIS A 83 -1.22 1.89 -9.65
N LEU A 84 -1.18 0.89 -8.78
CA LEU A 84 0.01 0.06 -8.54
C LEU A 84 -0.32 -1.43 -8.70
N THR A 85 0.66 -2.19 -9.16
CA THR A 85 0.65 -3.64 -9.10
C THR A 85 2.02 -4.13 -8.67
N ALA A 86 2.06 -5.11 -7.79
CA ALA A 86 3.29 -5.74 -7.35
C ALA A 86 3.31 -7.20 -7.83
N THR A 87 4.49 -7.65 -8.24
CA THR A 87 4.78 -9.02 -8.65
C THR A 87 6.11 -9.45 -8.02
N GLU A 88 6.44 -10.73 -8.05
CA GLU A 88 7.76 -11.20 -7.59
C GLU A 88 8.93 -10.51 -8.32
N GLY A 89 8.70 -10.07 -9.57
CA GLY A 89 9.69 -9.39 -10.40
C GLY A 89 9.80 -7.88 -10.18
N GLY A 90 9.00 -7.29 -9.28
CA GLY A 90 9.04 -5.85 -8.97
C GLY A 90 7.66 -5.19 -8.88
N ILE A 91 7.69 -3.90 -8.56
CA ILE A 91 6.49 -3.06 -8.40
C ILE A 91 6.34 -2.15 -9.62
N TYR A 92 5.16 -2.12 -10.22
CA TYR A 92 4.83 -1.22 -11.32
C TYR A 92 3.77 -0.22 -10.87
N ALA A 93 4.04 1.06 -11.03
CA ALA A 93 3.11 2.13 -10.69
C ALA A 93 2.85 3.03 -11.89
N VAL A 94 1.60 3.42 -12.10
CA VAL A 94 1.22 4.47 -13.05
C VAL A 94 0.93 5.73 -12.26
N GLY A 95 1.68 6.78 -12.56
CA GLY A 95 1.47 8.13 -12.04
C GLY A 95 0.81 9.04 -13.06
N ARG A 96 -0.01 9.99 -12.64
CA ARG A 96 -0.70 10.99 -13.43
C ARG A 96 -0.12 12.35 -13.10
N ASN A 97 0.54 12.93 -14.08
CA ASN A 97 1.16 14.23 -13.93
C ASN A 97 0.11 15.34 -14.00
N ASN A 98 0.45 16.50 -13.43
CA ASN A 98 -0.42 17.68 -13.42
C ASN A 98 -0.70 18.23 -14.83
N ASP A 99 0.12 17.88 -15.82
CA ASP A 99 -0.06 18.24 -17.23
C ASP A 99 -1.02 17.30 -17.98
N GLY A 100 -1.61 16.32 -17.28
CA GLY A 100 -2.55 15.35 -17.84
C GLY A 100 -1.90 14.13 -18.48
N THR A 101 -0.56 14.05 -18.50
CA THR A 101 0.16 12.85 -18.95
C THR A 101 0.25 11.80 -17.84
N SER A 102 0.62 10.57 -18.22
CA SER A 102 0.92 9.51 -17.25
C SER A 102 2.34 8.99 -17.42
N THR A 103 2.97 8.63 -16.31
CA THR A 103 4.31 8.03 -16.26
C THR A 103 4.21 6.63 -15.66
N LEU A 104 4.86 5.65 -16.31
CA LEU A 104 5.04 4.31 -15.77
C LEU A 104 6.37 4.24 -15.00
N TYR A 105 6.30 3.81 -13.76
CA TYR A 105 7.44 3.57 -12.88
C TYR A 105 7.60 2.05 -12.68
N ALA A 106 8.83 1.56 -12.82
CA ALA A 106 9.23 0.26 -12.27
C ALA A 106 10.05 0.55 -11.02
N LEU A 107 9.64 0.02 -9.88
CA LEU A 107 10.32 0.18 -8.60
C LEU A 107 10.80 -1.19 -8.12
N ASP A 108 12.02 -1.21 -7.59
CA ASP A 108 12.55 -2.36 -6.85
C ASP A 108 12.05 -2.37 -5.38
N GLU A 109 12.45 -3.40 -4.64
CA GLU A 109 12.13 -3.56 -3.21
C GLU A 109 12.68 -2.42 -2.34
N GLY A 110 13.68 -1.66 -2.82
CA GLY A 110 14.23 -0.49 -2.17
C GLY A 110 13.54 0.82 -2.56
N GLY A 111 12.50 0.78 -3.40
CA GLY A 111 11.80 1.95 -3.88
C GLY A 111 12.59 2.78 -4.89
N LYS A 112 13.54 2.17 -5.62
CA LYS A 112 14.35 2.83 -6.65
C LYS A 112 13.92 2.37 -8.04
N THR A 113 14.05 3.28 -9.01
CA THR A 113 13.83 3.06 -10.45
C THR A 113 15.10 2.69 -11.18
#